data_AF-A0A519CZI3-F1
#
_entry.id   AF-A0A519CZI3-F1
#
_cell.length_a   1.000
_cell.length_b   1.000
_cell.length_c   1.000
_cell.angle_alpha   90.00
_cell.angle_beta   90.00
_cell.angle_gamma   90.00
#
_symmetry.space_group_name_H-M   'P 1'
#
loop_
_entity.id
_entity.type
_entity.pdbx_description
1 polymer ?
#
loop_
_entity_poly.entity_id
_entity_poly.type
_entity_poly.pdbx_seq_one_letter_code
_entity_poly.pdbx_strand_id
1 'polypeptide(L)'
;MADEDLVAKYRSEVDTSVAKEAERRVDATMPMKERIRLRSLSLSDLAKGEISNSDFVPALLERLGAVRAALDGHGGGVELMKVSQTEVGLEFVLDLTGACLSCGAAPGTLAGVRADLENDPEIAHVRFSSTLLDTFDDLGREFVLAHGGVEFVDI
;
A
#
# COMPACT_ATOMS: atom_id res chain seq x y z
N MET A 1 4.02 -9.41 -32.96
CA MET A 1 3.28 -10.63 -32.61
C MET A 1 4.12 -11.68 -31.90
N ALA A 2 5.27 -12.15 -32.40
CA ALA A 2 6.15 -13.07 -31.65
C ALA A 2 6.95 -12.38 -30.52
N ASP A 3 7.37 -11.13 -30.75
CA ASP A 3 8.12 -10.35 -29.75
C ASP A 3 7.25 -9.89 -28.57
N GLU A 4 5.97 -9.61 -28.81
CA GLU A 4 5.01 -9.21 -27.75
C GLU A 4 4.69 -10.38 -26.80
N ASP A 5 4.64 -11.61 -27.33
CA ASP A 5 4.46 -12.84 -26.54
C ASP A 5 5.68 -13.12 -25.65
N LEU A 6 6.89 -12.89 -26.17
CA LEU A 6 8.13 -13.03 -25.39
C LEU A 6 8.24 -11.97 -24.28
N VAL A 7 7.91 -10.72 -24.58
CA VAL A 7 7.91 -9.63 -23.59
C VAL A 7 6.87 -9.88 -22.49
N ALA A 8 5.67 -10.34 -22.85
CA ALA A 8 4.63 -10.68 -21.89
C ALA A 8 5.06 -11.84 -20.97
N LYS A 9 5.66 -12.89 -21.54
CA LYS A 9 6.18 -14.02 -20.77
C LYS A 9 7.29 -13.59 -19.81
N TYR A 10 8.23 -12.76 -20.28
CA TYR A 10 9.31 -12.28 -19.43
C TYR A 10 8.79 -11.44 -18.26
N ARG A 11 7.82 -10.54 -18.50
CA ARG A 11 7.15 -9.78 -17.43
C ARG A 11 6.51 -10.69 -16.39
N SER A 12 5.74 -11.68 -16.84
CA SER A 12 5.11 -12.66 -15.94
C SER A 12 6.10 -13.46 -15.10
N GLU A 13 7.22 -13.88 -15.68
CA GLU A 13 8.29 -14.58 -14.96
C GLU A 13 8.96 -13.66 -13.91
N VAL A 14 9.21 -12.40 -14.26
CA VAL A 14 9.75 -11.40 -13.33
C VAL A 14 8.77 -11.15 -12.18
N ASP A 15 7.49 -10.89 -12.48
CA ASP A 15 6.46 -10.61 -11.48
C ASP A 15 6.32 -11.79 -10.51
N THR A 16 6.31 -13.02 -11.04
CA THR A 16 6.28 -14.24 -10.23
C THR A 16 7.51 -14.36 -9.32
N SER A 17 8.71 -14.09 -9.84
CA SER A 17 9.94 -14.17 -9.06
C SER A 17 9.99 -13.10 -7.96
N VAL A 18 9.55 -11.88 -8.27
CA VAL A 18 9.52 -10.76 -7.32
C VAL A 18 8.51 -11.05 -6.22
N ALA A 19 7.29 -11.50 -6.57
CA ALA A 19 6.26 -11.86 -5.61
C ALA A 19 6.72 -12.97 -4.65
N LYS A 20 7.43 -13.99 -5.16
CA LYS A 20 7.96 -15.09 -4.34
C LYS A 20 9.02 -14.63 -3.33
N GLU A 21 9.93 -13.75 -3.75
CA GLU A 21 10.94 -13.21 -2.83
C GLU A 21 10.32 -12.22 -1.82
N ALA A 22 9.33 -11.43 -2.23
CA ALA A 22 8.60 -10.55 -1.34
C ALA A 22 7.88 -11.34 -0.23
N GLU A 23 7.16 -12.40 -0.60
CA GLU A 23 6.47 -13.28 0.36
C GLU A 23 7.47 -13.90 1.35
N ARG A 24 8.61 -14.38 0.84
CA ARG A 24 9.68 -14.95 1.69
C ARG A 24 10.21 -13.93 2.72
N ARG A 25 10.34 -12.65 2.35
CA ARG A 25 10.80 -11.59 3.26
C ARG A 25 9.76 -11.30 4.34
N VAL A 26 8.48 -11.24 3.98
CA VAL A 26 7.38 -11.03 4.93
C VAL A 26 7.28 -12.21 5.91
N ASP A 27 7.42 -13.44 5.44
CA ASP A 27 7.42 -14.64 6.29
C ASP A 27 8.60 -14.68 7.28
N ALA A 28 9.71 -14.02 6.96
CA ALA A 28 10.86 -13.90 7.85
C ALA A 28 10.63 -12.90 8.99
N THR A 29 9.72 -11.93 8.82
CA THR A 29 9.46 -10.87 9.81
C THR A 29 8.20 -11.11 10.63
N MET A 30 7.21 -11.83 10.09
CA MET A 30 5.94 -12.10 10.78
C MET A 30 5.53 -13.57 10.65
N PRO A 31 5.17 -14.25 11.75
CA PRO A 31 4.79 -15.66 11.67
C PRO A 31 3.49 -15.85 10.89
N MET A 32 3.45 -16.88 10.03
CA MET A 32 2.29 -17.19 9.17
C MET A 32 0.94 -17.22 9.91
N LYS A 33 0.92 -17.72 11.16
CA LYS A 33 -0.30 -17.74 11.99
C LYS A 33 -0.85 -16.33 12.23
N GLU A 34 0.02 -15.37 12.49
CA GLU A 34 -0.37 -13.97 12.72
C GLU A 34 -0.84 -13.32 11.43
N ARG A 35 -0.16 -13.61 10.31
CA ARG A 35 -0.59 -13.15 8.99
C ARG A 35 -1.99 -13.63 8.64
N ILE A 36 -2.28 -14.92 8.86
CA ILE A 36 -3.61 -15.50 8.65
C ILE A 36 -4.65 -14.82 9.54
N ARG A 37 -4.32 -14.56 10.81
CA ARG A 37 -5.20 -13.84 11.73
C ARG A 37 -5.52 -12.45 11.18
N LEU A 38 -4.51 -11.64 10.87
CA LEU A 38 -4.67 -10.26 10.36
C LEU A 38 -5.43 -10.19 9.02
N ARG A 39 -5.21 -11.14 8.12
CA ARG A 39 -5.98 -11.26 6.86
C ARG A 39 -7.43 -11.67 7.07
N SER A 40 -7.75 -12.36 8.17
CA SER A 40 -9.11 -12.77 8.50
C SER A 40 -9.93 -11.69 9.21
N LEU A 41 -9.29 -10.61 9.66
CA LEU A 41 -10.00 -9.49 10.31
C LEU A 41 -10.78 -8.69 9.26
N SER A 42 -12.04 -8.39 9.57
CA SER A 42 -12.83 -7.44 8.77
C SER A 42 -12.34 -6.03 9.00
N LEU A 43 -11.99 -5.33 7.91
CA LEU A 43 -11.60 -3.93 7.98
C LEU A 43 -12.76 -3.04 8.44
N SER A 44 -13.98 -3.38 8.04
CA SER A 44 -15.19 -2.64 8.41
C SER A 44 -15.44 -2.71 9.91
N ASP A 45 -15.20 -3.86 10.53
CA ASP A 45 -15.34 -4.01 11.98
C ASP A 45 -14.21 -3.32 12.73
N LEU A 46 -12.98 -3.35 12.20
CA LEU A 46 -11.86 -2.57 12.74
C LEU A 46 -12.13 -1.06 12.66
N ALA A 47 -12.78 -0.59 11.59
CA ALA A 47 -13.14 0.81 11.38
C ALA A 47 -14.30 1.31 12.25
N LYS A 48 -15.18 0.42 12.72
CA LYS A 48 -16.22 0.77 13.71
C LYS A 48 -15.65 0.95 15.13
N GLY A 49 -14.45 0.43 15.39
CA GLY A 49 -13.71 0.66 16.62
C GLY A 49 -13.10 2.06 16.68
N GLU A 50 -12.34 2.36 17.73
CA GLU A 50 -11.48 3.55 17.74
C GLU A 50 -10.30 3.36 16.77
N ILE A 51 -9.89 4.43 16.09
CA ILE A 51 -8.73 4.48 15.17
C ILE A 51 -7.44 3.95 15.82
N SER A 52 -7.38 3.96 17.16
CA SER A 52 -6.31 3.39 17.99
C SER A 52 -6.25 1.86 18.03
N ASN A 53 -7.07 1.14 17.25
CA ASN A 53 -6.98 -0.32 17.20
C ASN A 53 -5.63 -0.73 16.59
N SER A 54 -4.76 -1.29 17.43
CA SER A 54 -3.39 -1.69 17.07
C SER A 54 -3.33 -2.71 15.92
N ASP A 55 -4.42 -3.42 15.64
CA ASP A 55 -4.50 -4.39 14.55
C ASP A 55 -4.86 -3.77 13.19
N PHE A 56 -5.33 -2.52 13.13
CA PHE A 56 -5.82 -1.93 11.86
C PHE A 56 -4.69 -1.77 10.84
N VAL A 57 -3.65 -1.02 11.18
CA VAL A 57 -2.51 -0.81 10.26
C VAL A 57 -1.85 -2.16 9.88
N PRO A 58 -1.57 -3.09 10.82
CA PRO A 58 -1.09 -4.43 10.46
C PRO A 58 -2.02 -5.20 9.52
N ALA A 59 -3.34 -5.10 9.71
CA ALA A 59 -4.31 -5.71 8.81
C ALA A 59 -4.23 -5.09 7.41
N LEU A 60 -4.14 -3.77 7.28
CA LEU A 60 -3.94 -3.11 5.98
C LEU A 60 -2.64 -3.56 5.30
N LEU A 61 -1.52 -3.62 6.04
CA LEU A 61 -0.23 -4.05 5.51
C LEU A 61 -0.28 -5.48 4.94
N GLU A 62 -1.04 -6.40 5.55
CA GLU A 62 -1.24 -7.76 5.00
C GLU A 62 -1.94 -7.80 3.64
N ARG A 63 -2.62 -6.73 3.22
CA ARG A 63 -3.26 -6.63 1.90
C ARG A 63 -2.31 -6.11 0.81
N LEU A 64 -1.17 -5.55 1.19
CA LEU A 64 -0.20 -4.90 0.29
C LEU A 64 0.80 -5.84 -0.40
N GLY A 65 0.60 -7.16 -0.36
CA GLY A 65 1.42 -8.14 -1.09
C GLY A 65 2.92 -7.82 -1.17
N ALA A 66 3.42 -7.57 -2.39
CA ALA A 66 4.82 -7.24 -2.64
C ALA A 66 5.22 -5.82 -2.19
N VAL A 67 4.27 -4.87 -2.20
CA VAL A 67 4.47 -3.50 -1.73
C VAL A 67 4.82 -3.50 -0.24
N ARG A 68 4.23 -4.38 0.57
CA ARG A 68 4.61 -4.55 1.97
C ARG A 68 6.10 -4.84 2.14
N ALA A 69 6.63 -5.81 1.39
CA ALA A 69 8.03 -6.18 1.51
C ALA A 69 8.98 -5.01 1.16
N ALA A 70 8.55 -4.12 0.26
CA ALA A 70 9.28 -2.91 -0.07
C ALA A 70 9.19 -1.84 1.04
N LEU A 71 8.02 -1.67 1.67
CA LEU A 71 7.83 -0.78 2.83
C LEU A 71 8.69 -1.26 4.01
N ASP A 72 8.56 -2.53 4.40
CA ASP A 72 9.33 -3.15 5.49
C ASP A 72 10.84 -3.07 5.20
N GLY A 73 11.26 -3.39 3.97
CA GLY A 73 12.66 -3.44 3.57
C GLY A 73 13.36 -2.07 3.52
N HIS A 74 12.62 -0.98 3.37
CA HIS A 74 13.15 0.38 3.43
C HIS A 74 12.92 1.04 4.80
N GLY A 75 12.30 0.35 5.76
CA GLY A 75 12.03 0.91 7.09
C GLY A 75 10.97 2.00 7.06
N GLY A 76 9.94 1.84 6.21
CA GLY A 76 8.76 2.68 6.21
C GLY A 76 7.47 1.89 6.39
N GLY A 77 6.34 2.56 6.20
CA GLY A 77 5.02 1.97 6.41
C GLY A 77 3.90 2.88 5.94
N VAL A 78 2.69 2.56 6.36
CA VAL A 78 1.49 3.39 6.13
C VAL A 78 0.93 3.84 7.47
N GLU A 79 0.37 5.04 7.49
CA GLU A 79 -0.39 5.58 8.61
C GLU A 79 -1.83 5.85 8.16
N LEU A 80 -2.80 5.44 8.96
CA LEU A 80 -4.22 5.68 8.68
C LEU A 80 -4.59 7.05 9.26
N MET A 81 -4.78 8.03 8.38
CA MET A 81 -5.13 9.38 8.80
C MET A 81 -6.64 9.56 8.94
N LYS A 82 -7.41 8.96 8.05
CA LYS A 82 -8.87 9.00 8.07
C LYS A 82 -9.46 7.73 7.49
N VAL A 83 -10.54 7.27 8.11
CA VAL A 83 -11.40 6.22 7.59
C VAL A 83 -12.83 6.73 7.53
N SER A 84 -13.51 6.47 6.42
CA SER A 84 -14.93 6.78 6.24
C SER A 84 -15.65 5.55 5.71
N GLN A 85 -16.80 5.22 6.29
CA GLN A 85 -17.65 4.15 5.78
C GLN A 85 -18.70 4.75 4.83
N THR A 86 -18.75 4.24 3.61
CA THR A 86 -19.74 4.62 2.60
C THR A 86 -20.69 3.45 2.31
N GLU A 87 -21.69 3.67 1.46
CA GLU A 87 -22.60 2.61 1.01
C GLU A 87 -21.89 1.54 0.17
N VAL A 88 -20.78 1.89 -0.49
CA VAL A 88 -20.04 1.01 -1.41
C VAL A 88 -18.81 0.36 -0.78
N GLY A 89 -18.37 0.81 0.39
CA GLY A 89 -17.20 0.28 1.11
C GLY A 89 -16.48 1.32 1.95
N LEU A 90 -15.28 0.98 2.40
CA LEU A 90 -14.41 1.88 3.17
C LEU A 90 -13.62 2.80 2.24
N GLU A 91 -13.55 4.07 2.61
CA GLU A 91 -12.64 5.03 2.02
C GLU A 91 -11.56 5.40 3.02
N PHE A 92 -10.31 5.42 2.57
CA PHE A 92 -9.16 5.76 3.40
C PHE A 92 -8.44 7.00 2.90
N VAL A 93 -7.94 7.78 3.85
CA VAL A 93 -6.84 8.71 3.61
C VAL A 93 -5.64 8.19 4.38
N LEU A 94 -4.57 7.90 3.65
CA LEU A 94 -3.33 7.34 4.20
C LEU A 94 -2.20 8.37 4.13
N ASP A 95 -1.24 8.23 5.04
CA ASP A 95 0.09 8.82 4.92
C ASP A 95 1.13 7.70 4.82
N LEU A 96 2.35 8.03 4.38
CA LEU A 96 3.48 7.12 4.41
C LEU A 96 4.41 7.51 5.56
N THR A 97 5.01 6.50 6.19
CA THR A 97 5.92 6.72 7.32
C THR A 97 7.31 6.18 7.03
N GLY A 98 8.28 6.61 7.84
CA GLY A 98 9.67 6.15 7.79
C GLY A 98 10.41 6.53 6.52
N ALA A 99 11.38 5.71 6.09
CA ALA A 99 12.26 6.09 4.98
C ALA A 99 11.58 6.06 3.60
N CYS A 100 10.33 5.59 3.51
CA CYS A 100 9.53 5.60 2.28
C CYS A 100 9.25 7.02 1.77
N LEU A 101 9.37 8.04 2.63
CA LEU A 101 9.27 9.45 2.27
C LEU A 101 10.50 9.98 1.51
N SER A 102 11.66 9.33 1.69
CA SER A 102 12.97 9.89 1.32
C SER A 102 13.58 9.24 0.07
N CYS A 103 13.02 8.12 -0.39
CA CYS A 103 13.50 7.37 -1.54
C CYS A 103 12.55 7.65 -2.71
N GLY A 104 13.02 8.29 -3.79
CA GLY A 104 12.25 8.70 -4.98
C GLY A 104 11.48 7.61 -5.77
N ALA A 105 11.21 6.46 -5.15
CA ALA A 105 10.28 5.42 -5.58
C ALA A 105 8.80 5.72 -5.22
N ALA A 106 8.54 6.85 -4.54
CA ALA A 106 7.22 7.25 -4.04
C ALA A 106 6.05 7.09 -5.03
N PRO A 107 6.15 7.47 -6.33
CA PRO A 107 5.00 7.37 -7.24
C PRO A 107 4.52 5.94 -7.47
N GLY A 108 5.46 5.03 -7.75
CA GLY A 108 5.14 3.62 -7.99
C GLY A 108 4.66 2.91 -6.73
N THR A 109 5.24 3.25 -5.57
CA THR A 109 4.80 2.72 -4.28
C THR A 109 3.39 3.20 -3.93
N LEU A 110 3.08 4.49 -4.10
CA LEU A 110 1.74 5.04 -3.85
C LEU A 110 0.69 4.39 -4.74
N ALA A 111 0.97 4.28 -6.04
CA ALA A 111 0.10 3.59 -6.99
C ALA A 111 -0.11 2.12 -6.61
N GLY A 112 0.96 1.43 -6.19
CA GLY A 112 0.91 0.05 -5.71
C GLY A 112 0.08 -0.12 -4.45
N VAL A 113 0.29 0.74 -3.44
CA VAL A 113 -0.50 0.74 -2.19
C VAL A 113 -1.99 0.91 -2.51
N ARG A 114 -2.33 1.88 -3.35
CA ARG A 114 -3.71 2.10 -3.78
C ARG A 114 -4.27 0.87 -4.50
N ALA A 115 -3.56 0.34 -5.48
CA ALA A 115 -4.02 -0.79 -6.28
C ALA A 115 -4.24 -2.05 -5.44
N ASP A 116 -3.32 -2.37 -4.53
CA ASP A 116 -3.41 -3.54 -3.68
C ASP A 116 -4.56 -3.42 -2.67
N LEU A 117 -4.76 -2.24 -2.08
CA LEU A 117 -5.86 -1.99 -1.14
C LEU A 117 -7.21 -1.94 -1.84
N GLU A 118 -7.36 -1.23 -2.97
CA GLU A 118 -8.62 -1.18 -3.72
C GLU A 118 -9.01 -2.54 -4.35
N ASN A 119 -8.12 -3.54 -4.31
CA ASN A 119 -8.43 -4.92 -4.69
C ASN A 119 -9.07 -5.73 -3.54
N ASP A 120 -9.05 -5.23 -2.30
CA ASP A 120 -9.80 -5.81 -1.18
C ASP A 120 -11.30 -5.43 -1.30
N PRO A 121 -12.22 -6.40 -1.20
CA PRO A 121 -13.65 -6.14 -1.41
C PRO A 121 -14.29 -5.22 -0.37
N GLU A 122 -13.64 -4.96 0.78
CA GLU A 122 -14.15 -4.02 1.77
C GLU A 122 -13.74 -2.56 1.48
N ILE A 123 -12.79 -2.34 0.58
CA ILE A 123 -12.18 -1.02 0.32
C ILE A 123 -12.72 -0.47 -1.00
N ALA A 124 -13.43 0.66 -0.92
CA ALA A 124 -13.96 1.33 -2.10
C ALA A 124 -12.93 2.28 -2.74
N HIS A 125 -12.15 3.00 -1.92
CA HIS A 125 -11.23 4.00 -2.44
C HIS A 125 -10.09 4.34 -1.48
N VAL A 126 -8.90 4.62 -2.03
CA VAL A 126 -7.73 5.04 -1.25
C VAL A 126 -7.16 6.34 -1.80
N ARG A 127 -7.04 7.32 -0.91
CA ARG A 127 -6.40 8.62 -1.13
C ARG A 127 -5.21 8.81 -0.19
N PHE A 128 -4.39 9.81 -0.47
CA PHE A 128 -3.23 10.14 0.35
C PHE A 128 -3.34 11.56 0.92
N SER A 129 -2.74 11.78 2.09
CA SER A 129 -2.70 13.09 2.72
C SER A 129 -1.88 14.07 1.88
N SER A 130 -2.37 15.30 1.69
CA SER A 130 -1.60 16.39 1.08
C SER A 130 -0.35 16.74 1.90
N THR A 131 -0.34 16.46 3.20
CA THR A 131 0.83 16.62 4.10
C THR A 131 2.03 15.79 3.64
N LEU A 132 1.80 14.65 2.98
CA LEU A 132 2.85 13.84 2.36
C LEU A 132 3.68 14.67 1.37
N LEU A 133 3.03 15.58 0.63
CA LEU A 133 3.71 16.38 -0.37
C LEU A 133 4.70 17.38 0.26
N ASP A 134 4.53 17.72 1.54
CA ASP A 134 5.39 18.65 2.27
C ASP A 134 6.73 18.01 2.65
N THR A 135 6.87 16.68 2.52
CA THR A 135 8.12 15.97 2.78
C THR A 135 9.06 15.95 1.57
N PHE A 136 8.57 16.34 0.39
CA PHE A 136 9.35 16.41 -0.85
C PHE A 136 9.82 17.84 -1.14
N ASP A 137 10.95 17.96 -1.82
CA ASP A 137 11.33 19.21 -2.46
C ASP A 137 10.42 19.51 -3.68
N ASP A 138 10.56 20.70 -4.26
CA ASP A 138 9.70 21.15 -5.36
C ASP A 138 9.68 20.16 -6.54
N LEU A 139 10.87 19.63 -6.90
CA LEU A 139 11.00 18.66 -7.98
C LEU A 139 10.36 17.32 -7.64
N GLY A 140 10.56 16.81 -6.42
CA GLY A 140 9.94 15.57 -5.95
C GLY A 140 8.42 15.69 -5.88
N ARG A 141 7.90 16.83 -5.44
CA ARG A 141 6.47 17.13 -5.41
C ARG A 141 5.87 17.12 -6.82
N GLU A 142 6.48 17.84 -7.76
CA GLU A 142 6.02 17.84 -9.16
C GLU A 142 6.03 16.43 -9.76
N PHE A 143 7.08 15.66 -9.48
CA PHE A 143 7.19 14.28 -9.98
C PHE A 143 6.11 13.35 -9.42
N VAL A 144 5.83 13.43 -8.11
CA VAL A 144 4.78 12.63 -7.46
C VAL A 144 3.38 13.02 -7.95
N LEU A 145 3.11 14.30 -8.14
CA LEU A 145 1.83 14.76 -8.70
C LEU A 145 1.64 14.31 -10.15
N ALA A 146 2.70 14.34 -10.96
CA ALA A 146 2.63 13.97 -12.37
C ALA A 146 2.56 12.45 -12.60
N HIS A 147 3.22 11.66 -11.75
CA HIS A 147 3.44 10.23 -11.99
C HIS A 147 2.90 9.29 -10.90
N GLY A 148 2.38 9.83 -9.79
CA GLY A 148 1.87 9.04 -8.67
C GLY A 148 0.59 8.27 -8.96
N GLY A 149 -0.25 8.77 -9.88
CA GLY A 149 -1.51 8.08 -10.22
C GLY A 149 -2.49 7.93 -9.05
N VAL A 150 -2.36 8.80 -8.04
CA VAL A 150 -3.14 8.80 -6.81
C VAL A 150 -3.70 10.20 -6.52
N GLU A 151 -4.76 10.26 -5.71
CA GLU A 151 -5.38 11.51 -5.29
C GLU A 151 -4.83 11.96 -3.93
N PHE A 152 -4.50 13.25 -3.83
CA PHE A 152 -4.07 13.90 -2.58
C PHE A 152 -5.19 14.78 -2.03
N VAL A 153 -5.48 14.67 -0.74
CA VAL A 153 -6.55 15.41 -0.06
C VAL A 153 -6.09 16.03 1.26
N ASP A 154 -6.68 17.17 1.59
CA ASP A 154 -6.53 17.81 2.90
C ASP A 154 -7.33 17.05 3.96
N ILE A 155 -6.84 17.01 5.21
CA ILE A 155 -7.37 16.18 6.29
C ILE A 155 -8.05 17.01 7.37
#